data_AF-A0A554I9T9-F1
#
_entry.id   AF-A0A554I9T9-F1
#
_cell.length_a   1.000
_cell.length_b   1.000
_cell.length_c   1.000
_cell.angle_alpha   90.00
_cell.angle_beta   90.00
_cell.angle_gamma   90.00
#
_symmetry.space_group_name_H-M   'P 1'
#
loop_
_entity.id
_entity.type
_entity.pdbx_description
1 polymer ?
#
loop_
_entity_poly.entity_id
_entity_poly.type
_entity_poly.pdbx_seq_one_letter_code
_entity_poly.pdbx_strand_id
1 'polypeptide(L)'
;MRFIVRILGNALAIYLAAYFVPGFSFTNDWKMLLLAGFILAIFNAVLKPILKLISAPLIILTLGLFSLVINMALLWLLTQFLPELKIADFWAYLWGTIIICLVNWIVAGLTKKKAKTV
;
A
#
# COMPACT_ATOMS: atom_id res chain seq x y z
N MET A 1 -17.30 5.89 6.00
CA MET A 1 -16.18 6.09 6.97
C MET A 1 -14.97 5.18 6.70
N ARG A 2 -15.13 3.84 6.54
CA ARG A 2 -13.99 2.92 6.29
C ARG A 2 -13.16 3.22 5.03
N PHE A 3 -13.78 3.77 3.97
CA PHE A 3 -13.09 4.09 2.71
C PHE A 3 -12.17 5.31 2.85
N ILE A 4 -12.63 6.38 3.51
CA ILE A 4 -11.85 7.61 3.75
C ILE A 4 -10.63 7.30 4.62
N VAL A 5 -10.79 6.51 5.68
CA VAL A 5 -9.65 6.12 6.53
C VAL A 5 -8.66 5.23 5.78
N ARG A 6 -9.14 4.39 4.84
CA ARG A 6 -8.26 3.64 3.94
C ARG A 6 -7.47 4.56 3.00
N ILE A 7 -8.11 5.56 2.41
CA ILE A 7 -7.42 6.52 1.52
C ILE A 7 -6.33 7.25 2.32
N LEU A 8 -6.69 7.82 3.47
CA LEU A 8 -5.75 8.54 4.32
C LEU A 8 -4.62 7.64 4.85
N GLY A 9 -4.95 6.41 5.24
CA GLY A 9 -3.97 5.41 5.68
C GLY A 9 -2.99 5.03 4.56
N ASN A 10 -3.48 4.84 3.33
CA ASN A 10 -2.62 4.55 2.17
C ASN A 10 -1.76 5.76 1.78
N ALA A 11 -2.31 6.97 1.82
CA ALA A 11 -1.54 8.20 1.56
C ALA A 11 -0.38 8.35 2.57
N LEU A 12 -0.70 8.18 3.87
CA LEU A 12 0.30 8.20 4.94
C LEU A 12 1.35 7.11 4.77
N ALA A 13 0.92 5.91 4.36
CA ALA A 13 1.80 4.78 4.11
C ALA A 13 2.81 5.06 2.99
N ILE A 14 2.36 5.68 1.88
CA ILE A 14 3.23 6.09 0.78
C ILE A 14 4.18 7.19 1.22
N TYR A 15 3.70 8.19 1.97
CA TYR A 15 4.53 9.26 2.50
C TYR A 15 5.68 8.73 3.38
N LEU A 16 5.34 7.84 4.32
CA LEU A 16 6.32 7.22 5.20
C LEU A 16 7.26 6.30 4.42
N ALA A 17 6.76 5.54 3.45
CA ALA A 17 7.61 4.73 2.58
C ALA A 17 8.60 5.61 1.79
N ALA A 18 8.16 6.74 1.26
CA ALA A 18 9.03 7.67 0.54
C ALA A 18 10.08 8.32 1.44
N TYR A 19 9.76 8.56 2.70
CA TYR A 19 10.69 9.15 3.67
C TYR A 19 11.74 8.15 4.19
N PHE A 20 11.34 6.91 4.46
CA PHE A 20 12.20 5.91 5.10
C PHE A 20 12.98 5.02 4.12
N VAL A 21 12.55 4.92 2.85
CA VAL A 21 13.17 4.02 1.86
C VAL A 21 14.14 4.80 0.96
N PRO A 22 15.45 4.56 1.05
CA PRO A 22 16.39 5.10 0.07
C PRO A 22 16.08 4.50 -1.31
N GLY A 23 15.95 5.35 -2.33
CA GLY A 23 15.55 4.97 -3.69
C GLY A 23 14.08 5.25 -4.03
N PHE A 24 13.29 5.77 -3.10
CA PHE A 24 12.02 6.42 -3.40
C PHE A 24 12.26 7.90 -3.75
N SER A 25 11.95 8.28 -4.99
CA SER A 25 11.88 9.68 -5.41
C SER A 25 10.42 10.08 -5.52
N PHE A 26 10.02 11.03 -4.69
CA PHE A 26 8.68 11.58 -4.67
C PHE A 26 8.74 13.10 -4.75
N THR A 27 8.01 13.69 -5.70
CA THR A 27 7.85 15.15 -5.77
C THR A 27 7.01 15.59 -4.57
N ASN A 28 7.49 16.57 -3.79
CA ASN A 28 6.91 16.97 -2.50
C ASN A 28 5.57 17.73 -2.60
N ASP A 29 4.73 17.37 -3.57
CA ASP A 29 3.42 17.97 -3.82
C ASP A 29 2.33 17.20 -3.06
N TRP A 30 1.65 17.91 -2.16
CA TRP A 30 0.55 17.37 -1.35
C TRP A 30 -0.62 16.86 -2.20
N LYS A 31 -0.85 17.44 -3.38
CA LYS A 31 -1.90 16.98 -4.31
C LYS A 31 -1.57 15.60 -4.87
N MET A 32 -0.31 15.36 -5.23
CA MET A 32 0.16 14.07 -5.71
C MET A 32 0.06 13.01 -4.61
N LEU A 33 0.33 13.37 -3.35
CA LEU A 33 0.24 12.43 -2.23
C LEU A 33 -1.20 11.96 -2.01
N LEU A 34 -2.17 12.88 -2.10
CA LEU A 34 -3.59 12.56 -2.04
C LEU A 34 -4.02 11.69 -3.23
N LEU A 35 -3.56 12.02 -4.43
CA LEU A 35 -3.84 11.22 -5.64
C LEU A 35 -3.25 9.81 -5.53
N ALA A 36 -2.02 9.68 -5.03
CA ALA A 36 -1.36 8.40 -4.80
C ALA A 36 -2.09 7.54 -3.77
N GLY A 37 -2.47 8.12 -2.64
CA GLY A 37 -3.29 7.44 -1.64
C GLY A 37 -4.66 7.02 -2.17
N PHE A 38 -5.27 7.83 -3.04
CA PHE A 38 -6.55 7.53 -3.68
C PHE A 38 -6.44 6.36 -4.67
N ILE A 39 -5.47 6.39 -5.58
CA ILE A 39 -5.23 5.30 -6.55
C ILE A 39 -4.90 4.01 -5.81
N LEU A 40 -4.01 4.06 -4.81
CA LEU A 40 -3.64 2.89 -4.04
C LEU A 40 -4.83 2.33 -3.23
N ALA A 41 -5.73 3.19 -2.74
CA ALA A 41 -6.96 2.74 -2.09
C ALA A 41 -7.91 2.04 -3.07
N ILE A 42 -8.02 2.52 -4.31
CA ILE A 42 -8.79 1.85 -5.38
C ILE A 42 -8.17 0.50 -5.72
N PHE A 43 -6.85 0.45 -5.91
CA PHE A 43 -6.12 -0.80 -6.17
C PHE A 43 -6.33 -1.81 -5.04
N ASN A 44 -6.27 -1.36 -3.79
CA ASN A 44 -6.57 -2.22 -2.64
C ASN A 44 -8.04 -2.64 -2.53
N ALA A 45 -8.96 -1.90 -3.13
CA ALA A 45 -10.39 -2.23 -3.13
C ALA A 45 -10.78 -3.19 -4.27
N VAL A 46 -10.17 -3.04 -5.45
CA VAL A 46 -10.54 -3.77 -6.68
C VAL A 46 -9.50 -4.82 -7.06
N LEU A 47 -8.23 -4.42 -7.23
CA LEU A 47 -7.19 -5.31 -7.72
C LEU A 47 -6.77 -6.34 -6.67
N LYS A 48 -6.60 -5.92 -5.42
CA LYS A 48 -6.19 -6.80 -4.32
C LYS A 48 -7.07 -8.03 -4.13
N PRO A 49 -8.43 -7.95 -4.09
CA PRO A 49 -9.26 -9.15 -3.96
C PRO A 49 -9.16 -10.07 -5.19
N ILE A 50 -9.08 -9.52 -6.40
CA ILE A 50 -8.92 -10.30 -7.63
C ILE A 50 -7.58 -11.05 -7.61
N LEU A 51 -6.48 -10.35 -7.35
CA LEU A 51 -5.14 -10.94 -7.26
C LEU A 51 -5.06 -11.97 -6.14
N LYS A 52 -5.66 -11.69 -4.98
CA LYS A 52 -5.72 -12.67 -3.89
C LYS A 52 -6.52 -13.91 -4.24
N LEU A 53 -7.59 -13.79 -5.02
CA LEU A 53 -8.40 -14.93 -5.42
C LEU A 53 -7.63 -15.85 -6.37
N ILE A 54 -6.98 -15.27 -7.38
CA ILE A 54 -6.17 -16.02 -8.36
C ILE A 54 -4.94 -16.62 -7.69
N SER A 55 -4.28 -15.85 -6.82
CA SER A 55 -3.09 -16.29 -6.09
C SER A 55 -3.40 -17.03 -4.80
N ALA A 56 -4.68 -17.26 -4.44
CA ALA A 56 -5.08 -17.95 -3.21
C ALA A 56 -4.32 -19.28 -2.97
N PRO A 57 -4.24 -20.21 -3.95
CA PRO A 57 -3.50 -21.46 -3.76
C PRO A 57 -2.01 -21.22 -3.49
N LEU A 58 -1.39 -20.26 -4.20
CA LEU A 58 0.01 -19.90 -3.97
C LEU A 58 0.22 -19.21 -2.61
N ILE A 59 -0.71 -18.36 -2.18
CA ILE A 59 -0.68 -17.70 -0.88
C ILE A 59 -0.71 -18.77 0.22
N ILE A 60 -1.56 -19.78 0.11
CA ILE A 60 -1.64 -20.86 1.09
C ILE A 60 -0.35 -21.69 1.06
N LEU A 61 0.15 -22.04 -0.13
CA LEU A 61 1.38 -22.83 -0.30
C LEU A 61 2.62 -22.12 0.25
N THR A 62 2.66 -20.79 0.14
CA THR A 62 3.76 -19.93 0.64
C THR A 62 3.53 -19.38 2.05
N LEU A 63 2.54 -19.91 2.79
CA LEU A 63 2.19 -19.46 4.15
C LEU A 63 1.88 -17.95 4.27
N GLY A 64 1.36 -17.34 3.20
CA GLY A 64 1.04 -15.92 3.15
C GLY A 64 2.15 -15.04 2.59
N LEU A 65 3.34 -15.57 2.29
CA LEU A 65 4.46 -14.78 1.81
C LEU A 65 4.18 -14.16 0.44
N PHE A 66 3.42 -14.84 -0.42
CA PHE A 66 2.97 -14.29 -1.70
C PHE A 66 2.05 -13.05 -1.56
N SER A 67 1.45 -12.84 -0.38
CA SER A 67 0.67 -11.61 -0.13
C SER A 67 1.52 -10.35 -0.09
N LEU A 68 2.81 -10.45 0.26
CA LEU A 68 3.78 -9.35 0.15
C LEU A 68 4.02 -9.02 -1.32
N VAL A 69 4.21 -10.04 -2.16
CA VAL A 69 4.40 -9.88 -3.62
C VAL A 69 3.20 -9.16 -4.24
N ILE A 70 1.97 -9.50 -3.83
CA ILE A 70 0.77 -8.77 -4.31
C ILE A 70 0.81 -7.30 -3.90
N ASN A 71 1.11 -6.99 -2.63
CA ASN A 71 1.16 -5.59 -2.18
C ASN A 71 2.27 -4.80 -2.89
N MET A 72 3.40 -5.45 -3.15
CA MET A 72 4.52 -4.90 -3.92
C MET A 72 4.13 -4.67 -5.38
N ALA A 73 3.42 -5.60 -6.01
CA ALA A 73 2.94 -5.45 -7.37
C ALA A 73 1.95 -4.28 -7.48
N LEU A 74 1.12 -4.03 -6.46
CA LEU A 74 0.23 -2.85 -6.43
C LEU A 74 1.01 -1.54 -6.28
N LEU A 75 2.07 -1.52 -5.46
CA LEU A 75 2.97 -0.38 -5.35
C LEU A 75 3.70 -0.13 -6.68
N TRP A 76 4.20 -1.19 -7.32
CA TRP A 76 4.81 -1.10 -8.64
C TRP A 76 3.83 -0.57 -9.68
N LEU A 77 2.61 -1.09 -9.71
CA LEU A 77 1.56 -0.57 -10.58
C LEU A 77 1.29 0.91 -10.31
N LEU A 78 1.28 1.35 -9.04
CA LEU A 78 1.10 2.76 -8.69
C LEU A 78 2.16 3.66 -9.35
N THR A 79 3.44 3.25 -9.36
CA THR A 79 4.51 4.01 -10.03
C THR A 79 4.33 4.13 -11.54
N GLN A 80 3.65 3.17 -12.17
CA GLN A 80 3.33 3.24 -13.60
C GLN A 80 2.21 4.26 -13.89
N PHE A 81 1.30 4.46 -12.94
CA PHE A 81 0.23 5.47 -13.04
C PHE A 81 0.68 6.86 -12.61
N LEU A 82 1.68 6.95 -11.73
CA LEU A 82 2.21 8.20 -11.18
C LEU A 82 3.68 8.35 -11.54
N PRO A 83 4.01 9.02 -12.65
CA PRO A 83 5.40 9.22 -13.07
C PRO A 83 6.21 10.05 -12.07
N GLU A 84 5.54 10.77 -11.16
CA GLU A 84 6.17 11.54 -10.08
C GLU A 84 6.58 10.68 -8.88
N LEU A 85 6.16 9.41 -8.84
CA LEU A 85 6.58 8.42 -7.86
C LEU A 85 7.53 7.42 -8.54
N LYS A 86 8.85 7.63 -8.37
CA LYS A 86 9.86 6.72 -8.91
C LYS A 86 10.50 5.90 -7.81
N ILE A 87 10.61 4.60 -8.06
CA ILE A 87 11.25 3.65 -7.15
C ILE A 87 12.35 2.95 -7.95
N ALA A 88 13.60 3.15 -7.54
CA ALA A 88 14.77 2.79 -8.34
C ALA A 88 15.02 1.27 -8.44
N ASP A 89 14.87 0.55 -7.33
CA ASP A 89 15.32 -0.84 -7.21
C ASP A 89 14.25 -1.78 -6.65
N PHE A 90 14.38 -3.08 -6.94
CA PHE A 90 13.56 -4.13 -6.33
C PHE A 90 13.55 -4.07 -4.79
N TRP A 91 14.71 -3.78 -4.18
CA TRP A 91 14.82 -3.62 -2.73
C TRP A 91 14.00 -2.44 -2.21
N ALA A 92 13.94 -1.33 -2.95
CA ALA A 92 13.13 -0.18 -2.58
C ALA A 92 11.63 -0.52 -2.66
N TYR A 93 11.20 -1.30 -3.65
CA TYR A 93 9.84 -1.85 -3.68
C TYR A 93 9.57 -2.79 -2.49
N LEU A 94 10.53 -3.61 -2.08
CA LEU A 94 10.40 -4.54 -0.95
C LEU A 94 10.22 -3.79 0.36
N TRP A 95 11.14 -2.88 0.67
CA TRP A 95 11.09 -2.07 1.88
C TRP A 95 9.86 -1.15 1.91
N GLY A 96 9.52 -0.53 0.78
CA GLY A 96 8.32 0.30 0.66
C GLY A 96 7.05 -0.49 0.94
N THR A 97 6.96 -1.72 0.41
CA THR A 97 5.81 -2.60 0.64
C THR A 97 5.70 -3.02 2.11
N ILE A 98 6.82 -3.30 2.76
CA ILE A 98 6.85 -3.67 4.19
C ILE A 98 6.33 -2.49 5.03
N ILE A 99 6.80 -1.27 4.77
CA ILE A 99 6.34 -0.07 5.47
C ILE A 99 4.84 0.15 5.23
N ILE A 100 4.37 -0.02 4.00
CA ILE A 100 2.94 0.14 3.69
C ILE A 100 2.09 -0.90 4.41
N CYS A 101 2.55 -2.16 4.48
CA CYS A 101 1.88 -3.20 5.24
C CYS A 101 1.81 -2.84 6.73
N LEU A 102 2.91 -2.37 7.32
CA LEU A 102 3.00 -1.94 8.72
C LEU A 102 2.05 -0.78 9.02
N VAL A 103 2.08 0.28 8.20
CA VAL A 103 1.23 1.46 8.39
C VAL A 103 -0.24 1.06 8.26
N ASN A 104 -0.59 0.28 7.23
CA ASN A 104 -1.96 -0.20 7.06
C ASN A 104 -2.41 -1.10 8.23
N TRP A 105 -1.52 -1.89 8.82
CA TRP A 105 -1.82 -2.70 9.99
C TRP A 105 -2.06 -1.85 11.24
N ILE A 106 -1.25 -0.82 11.47
CA ILE A 106 -1.44 0.15 12.57
C ILE A 106 -2.76 0.91 12.40
N VAL A 107 -3.02 1.45 11.20
CA VAL A 107 -4.26 2.16 10.88
C VAL A 107 -5.48 1.25 11.03
N ALA A 108 -5.37 -0.01 10.61
CA ALA A 108 -6.39 -1.02 10.82
C ALA A 108 -6.61 -1.32 12.31
N GLY A 109 -5.55 -1.41 13.11
CA GLY A 109 -5.62 -1.62 14.56
C GLY A 109 -6.32 -0.46 15.29
N LEU A 110 -5.94 0.78 14.96
CA LEU A 110 -6.54 1.99 15.52
C LEU A 110 -8.03 2.12 15.15
N THR A 111 -8.39 1.78 13.91
CA THR A 111 -9.80 1.78 13.48
C THR A 111 -10.61 0.63 14.08
N LYS A 112 -10.02 -0.55 14.29
CA LYS A 112 -10.69 -1.69 14.96
C LYS A 112 -11.03 -1.37 16.41
N LYS A 113 -10.18 -0.60 17.11
CA LYS A 113 -10.39 -0.22 18.52
C LYS A 113 -11.65 0.62 18.73
N LYS A 114 -12.08 1.40 17.73
CA LYS A 114 -13.31 2.23 17.79
C LYS A 114 -14.62 1.47 17.57
N ALA A 115 -14.59 0.21 17.14
CA ALA A 115 -15.78 -0.59 16.81
C ALA A 115 -16.17 -1.60 17.89
N LYS A 116 -15.54 -1.56 19.07
CA LYS A 116 -15.77 -2.50 20.18
C LYS A 116 -16.30 -1.83 21.46
N THR A 117 -16.71 -0.58 21.36
CA THR A 117 -17.32 0.20 22.44
C THR A 117 -18.55 0.93 21.93
N VAL A 118 -19.53 0.16 21.46
CA VAL A 118 -20.97 0.49 21.53
C VAL A 118 -21.69 -0.84 21.70
#